data_AF-A0A7C1YW88-F1
#
_entry.id   AF-A0A7C1YW88-F1
#
_cell.length_a   1.000
_cell.length_b   1.000
_cell.length_c   1.000
_cell.angle_alpha   90.00
_cell.angle_beta   90.00
_cell.angle_gamma   90.00
#
_symmetry.space_group_name_H-M   'P 1'
#
loop_
_entity.id
_entity.type
_entity.pdbx_description
1 polymer ?
#
loop_
_entity_poly.entity_id
_entity_poly.type
_entity_poly.pdbx_seq_one_letter_code
_entity_poly.pdbx_strand_id
1 'polypeptide(L)'
;MLVEIHIIQNHAPSNLNRDDTGSPKSCIFGGVRRARISSQCIKRSIRFSPMFKKAIENMGESYRTRLLPELIKKSLIEDGVSEEIAHVTAKKISELGAKKKRSDEKLITKQIMFFSSGELEALTKLFKKQIEDAENPEDAEKILSKFDFEKEMAKLGLQTITPDIALFGRMVTSEAFPDIEASIQVAHALSTNKIEHEFDYFTAVDDLISVSESIDPQGAAMIGDIEFNSACYYKYFSLDFDELIANMNVSGVKKDDLANIVVAFLSAVVYTTPSGKQNTFAAHQLPDGILIEIRDEKIPVSYTNAFIKPIVPIGGKDLIETSLEKFSGYVKDINVKYNLKSKSRLWFCTKDIQVENTTECENFAVLSENLKKNLVV
;
A
#
# COMPACT_ATOMS: atom_id res chain seq x y z
N MET A 1 -10.56 -19.44 1.38
CA MET A 1 -10.59 -18.88 2.73
C MET A 1 -10.45 -17.38 2.67
N LEU A 2 -11.38 -16.66 3.31
CA LEU A 2 -11.38 -15.21 3.43
C LEU A 2 -10.87 -14.80 4.81
N VAL A 3 -10.02 -13.79 4.86
CA VAL A 3 -9.46 -13.20 6.09
C VAL A 3 -9.80 -11.72 6.11
N GLU A 4 -10.66 -11.34 7.04
CA GLU A 4 -11.10 -9.96 7.23
C GLU A 4 -10.39 -9.35 8.43
N ILE A 5 -9.88 -8.13 8.27
CA ILE A 5 -9.16 -7.42 9.33
C ILE A 5 -9.85 -6.07 9.52
N HIS A 6 -10.35 -5.84 10.74
CA HIS A 6 -11.03 -4.63 11.15
C HIS A 6 -10.23 -3.97 12.26
N ILE A 7 -9.96 -2.68 12.12
CA ILE A 7 -9.08 -1.95 13.03
C ILE A 7 -9.72 -0.63 13.44
N ILE A 8 -9.72 -0.36 14.74
CA ILE A 8 -10.04 0.93 15.33
C ILE A 8 -8.75 1.56 15.84
N GLN A 9 -8.41 2.74 15.33
CA GLN A 9 -7.16 3.42 15.65
C GLN A 9 -7.35 4.94 15.67
N ASN A 10 -7.03 5.57 16.79
CA ASN A 10 -7.08 7.02 16.92
C ASN A 10 -5.73 7.66 16.59
N HIS A 11 -5.76 8.74 15.80
CA HIS A 11 -4.58 9.57 15.56
C HIS A 11 -4.76 10.95 16.18
N ALA A 12 -3.69 11.46 16.78
CA ALA A 12 -3.60 12.84 17.26
C ALA A 12 -3.72 13.85 16.09
N PRO A 13 -3.86 15.16 16.38
CA PRO A 13 -3.86 16.20 15.35
C PRO A 13 -2.77 15.99 14.30
N SER A 14 -3.15 15.82 13.04
CA SER A 14 -2.24 15.43 11.98
C SER A 14 -2.79 15.68 10.57
N ASN A 15 -1.88 15.60 9.59
CA ASN A 15 -2.20 15.64 8.16
C ASN A 15 -1.56 14.44 7.44
N LEU A 16 -2.02 13.24 7.81
CA LEU A 16 -1.49 11.94 7.37
C LEU A 16 -1.63 11.70 5.86
N ASN A 17 -2.70 12.22 5.25
CA ASN A 17 -2.95 12.09 3.82
C ASN A 17 -3.71 13.32 3.29
N ARG A 18 -3.02 14.13 2.48
CA ARG A 18 -3.55 15.38 1.89
C ARG A 18 -3.90 15.27 0.40
N ASP A 19 -4.73 16.19 -0.06
CA ASP A 19 -4.99 16.46 -1.47
C ASP A 19 -3.95 17.45 -2.07
N ASP A 20 -4.26 17.97 -3.25
CA ASP A 20 -3.44 18.90 -4.01
C ASP A 20 -3.41 20.32 -3.42
N THR A 21 -4.40 20.71 -2.61
CA THR A 21 -4.40 21.99 -1.88
C THR A 21 -3.64 21.92 -0.56
N GLY A 22 -3.24 20.72 -0.15
CA GLY A 22 -2.52 20.49 1.10
C GLY A 22 -3.44 20.14 2.28
N SER A 23 -4.76 20.13 2.06
CA SER A 23 -5.78 19.86 3.07
C SER A 23 -5.89 18.36 3.35
N PRO A 24 -6.11 17.91 4.60
CA PRO A 24 -6.34 16.50 4.89
C PRO A 24 -7.54 15.98 4.10
N LYS A 25 -7.40 14.81 3.47
CA LYS A 25 -8.49 14.22 2.70
C LYS A 25 -9.69 13.92 3.60
N SER A 26 -10.88 14.27 3.11
CA SER A 26 -12.15 13.99 3.76
C SER A 26 -13.17 13.38 2.80
N CYS A 27 -14.31 12.94 3.33
CA CYS A 27 -15.49 12.55 2.56
C CYS A 27 -16.77 12.78 3.38
N ILE A 28 -17.94 12.65 2.76
CA ILE A 28 -19.23 12.63 3.47
C ILE A 28 -19.64 11.18 3.74
N PHE A 29 -19.98 10.87 4.99
CA PHE A 29 -20.53 9.57 5.37
C PHE A 29 -21.52 9.74 6.53
N GLY A 30 -22.73 9.21 6.35
CA GLY A 30 -23.84 9.43 7.29
C GLY A 30 -24.25 10.89 7.42
N GLY A 31 -24.15 11.66 6.32
CA GLY A 31 -24.54 13.07 6.27
C GLY A 31 -23.55 14.06 6.88
N VAL A 32 -22.40 13.61 7.39
CA VAL A 32 -21.37 14.50 7.98
C VAL A 32 -19.99 14.27 7.36
N ARG A 33 -19.13 15.29 7.48
CA ARG A 33 -17.73 15.22 7.04
C ARG A 33 -16.92 14.27 7.93
N ARG A 34 -16.18 13.37 7.29
CA ARG A 34 -15.27 12.38 7.90
C ARG A 34 -13.85 12.57 7.41
N ALA A 35 -12.87 12.30 8.25
CA ALA A 35 -11.49 12.21 7.82
C ALA A 35 -11.31 10.91 7.04
N ARG A 36 -10.46 10.95 6.02
CA ARG A 36 -10.25 9.83 5.11
C ARG A 36 -8.77 9.64 4.82
N ILE A 37 -8.25 8.45 5.10
CA ILE A 37 -6.94 8.03 4.57
C ILE A 37 -7.20 7.15 3.36
N SER A 38 -6.62 7.53 2.22
CA SER A 38 -6.83 6.79 0.97
C SER A 38 -6.26 5.38 1.03
N SER A 39 -6.96 4.43 0.43
CA SER A 39 -6.50 3.04 0.32
C SER A 39 -5.12 2.96 -0.33
N GLN A 40 -4.82 3.81 -1.32
CA GLN A 40 -3.51 3.87 -1.97
C GLN A 40 -2.39 4.34 -1.03
N CYS A 41 -2.69 5.30 -0.14
CA CYS A 41 -1.77 5.73 0.89
C CYS A 41 -1.46 4.57 1.86
N ILE A 42 -2.50 3.86 2.31
CA ILE A 42 -2.38 2.68 3.19
C ILE A 42 -1.56 1.57 2.51
N LYS A 43 -1.92 1.18 1.27
CA LYS A 43 -1.20 0.18 0.49
C LYS A 43 0.28 0.55 0.32
N ARG A 44 0.57 1.82 0.00
CA ARG A 44 1.95 2.28 -0.12
C ARG A 44 2.70 2.21 1.22
N SER A 45 2.09 2.65 2.32
CA SER A 45 2.71 2.56 3.65
C SER A 45 3.06 1.12 4.01
N ILE A 46 2.16 0.17 3.73
CA ILE A 46 2.39 -1.26 4.00
C ILE A 46 3.56 -1.78 3.14
N ARG A 47 3.53 -1.55 1.82
CA ARG A 47 4.58 -2.02 0.89
C ARG A 47 5.98 -1.54 1.26
N PHE A 48 6.08 -0.32 1.78
CA PHE A 48 7.37 0.28 2.16
C PHE A 48 7.69 0.14 3.65
N SER A 49 6.85 -0.55 4.42
CA SER A 49 7.15 -0.79 5.82
C SER A 49 8.38 -1.68 5.98
N PRO A 50 9.26 -1.42 6.96
CA PRO A 50 10.42 -2.28 7.21
C PRO A 50 10.03 -3.72 7.52
N MET A 51 8.94 -3.92 8.26
CA MET A 51 8.42 -5.23 8.64
C MET A 51 8.02 -6.07 7.43
N PHE A 52 7.27 -5.46 6.49
CA PHE A 52 6.83 -6.16 5.29
C PHE A 52 7.99 -6.40 4.32
N LYS A 53 8.84 -5.40 4.09
CA LYS A 53 10.04 -5.55 3.25
C LYS A 53 10.95 -6.67 3.74
N LYS A 54 11.21 -6.73 5.05
CA LYS A 54 12.02 -7.79 5.66
C LYS A 54 11.41 -9.18 5.44
N ALA A 55 10.09 -9.31 5.55
CA ALA A 55 9.42 -10.59 5.36
C ALA A 55 9.49 -11.11 3.92
N ILE A 56 9.63 -10.23 2.94
CA ILE A 56 9.68 -10.57 1.51
C ILE A 56 11.08 -10.47 0.89
N GLU A 57 12.11 -10.14 1.68
CA GLU A 57 13.46 -9.85 1.20
C GLU A 57 14.03 -10.98 0.32
N ASN A 58 13.83 -12.23 0.73
CA ASN A 58 14.28 -13.42 -0.02
C ASN A 58 13.37 -13.81 -1.19
N MET A 59 12.26 -13.09 -1.40
CA MET A 59 11.28 -13.34 -2.47
C MET A 59 11.34 -12.28 -3.58
N GLY A 60 12.33 -11.38 -3.51
CA GLY A 60 12.54 -10.31 -4.47
C GLY A 60 11.84 -9.01 -4.11
N GLU A 61 12.31 -7.93 -4.71
CA GLU A 61 11.67 -6.61 -4.61
C GLU A 61 10.75 -6.37 -5.80
N SER A 62 9.86 -5.39 -5.67
CA SER A 62 9.08 -4.91 -6.81
C SER A 62 9.14 -3.40 -6.94
N TYR A 63 9.06 -2.95 -8.19
CA TYR A 63 9.24 -1.57 -8.57
C TYR A 63 8.00 -1.07 -9.28
N ARG A 64 7.55 0.12 -8.87
CA ARG A 64 6.49 0.86 -9.54
C ARG A 64 7.08 2.15 -10.11
N THR A 65 7.46 2.14 -11.39
CA THR A 65 8.26 3.23 -11.99
C THR A 65 8.01 3.40 -13.49
N ARG A 66 8.33 4.59 -14.01
CA ARG A 66 8.45 4.85 -15.45
C ARG A 66 9.87 4.68 -15.98
N LEU A 67 10.82 4.45 -15.07
CA LEU A 67 12.27 4.38 -15.34
C LEU A 67 12.74 2.95 -15.68
N LEU A 68 11.84 2.05 -16.06
CA LEU A 68 12.21 0.70 -16.52
C LEU A 68 13.30 0.73 -17.62
N PRO A 69 13.23 1.63 -18.63
CA PRO A 69 14.28 1.70 -19.66
C PRO A 69 15.65 2.06 -19.08
N GLU A 70 15.70 3.02 -18.17
CA GLU A 70 16.93 3.42 -17.48
C GLU A 70 17.51 2.30 -16.60
N LEU A 71 16.65 1.56 -15.90
CA LEU A 71 17.09 0.42 -15.09
C LEU A 71 17.73 -0.68 -15.96
N ILE A 72 17.13 -0.97 -17.11
CA ILE A 72 17.70 -1.94 -18.05
C ILE A 72 18.99 -1.41 -18.69
N LYS A 73 19.03 -0.13 -19.09
CA LYS A 73 20.26 0.53 -19.60
C LYS A 73 21.41 0.31 -18.63
N LYS A 74 21.18 0.67 -17.36
CA LYS A 74 22.18 0.55 -16.30
C LYS A 74 22.62 -0.90 -16.12
N SER A 75 21.68 -1.83 -16.05
CA SER A 75 21.98 -3.26 -15.87
C SER A 75 22.77 -3.84 -17.04
N LEU A 76 22.47 -3.45 -18.29
CA LEU A 76 23.24 -3.88 -19.47
C LEU A 76 24.68 -3.36 -19.46
N ILE A 77 24.88 -2.11 -19.03
CA ILE A 77 26.23 -1.51 -18.92
C ILE A 77 27.07 -2.23 -17.86
N GLU A 78 26.47 -2.51 -16.69
CA GLU A 78 27.12 -3.30 -15.62
C GLU A 78 27.51 -4.71 -16.12
N ASP A 79 26.74 -5.24 -17.07
CA ASP A 79 26.93 -6.53 -17.73
C ASP A 79 27.94 -6.52 -18.90
N GLY A 80 28.58 -5.38 -19.17
CA GLY A 80 29.63 -5.21 -20.18
C GLY A 80 29.17 -4.73 -21.55
N VAL A 81 27.89 -4.38 -21.73
CA VAL A 81 27.38 -3.82 -22.99
C VAL A 81 27.82 -2.35 -23.13
N SER A 82 28.21 -1.93 -24.34
CA SER A 82 28.59 -0.54 -24.59
C SER A 82 27.43 0.43 -24.29
N GLU A 83 27.76 1.63 -23.81
CA GLU A 83 26.73 2.61 -23.44
C GLU A 83 25.80 2.96 -24.60
N GLU A 84 26.33 3.04 -25.82
CA GLU A 84 25.56 3.39 -27.02
C GLU A 84 24.54 2.30 -27.38
N ILE A 85 24.94 1.03 -27.32
CA ILE A 85 24.03 -0.11 -27.57
C ILE A 85 22.99 -0.23 -26.46
N ALA A 86 23.40 -0.04 -25.20
CA ALA A 86 22.48 -0.02 -24.06
C ALA A 86 21.45 1.12 -24.18
N HIS A 87 21.86 2.29 -24.67
CA HIS A 87 20.97 3.43 -24.90
C HIS A 87 19.91 3.13 -25.99
N VAL A 88 20.32 2.54 -27.12
CA VAL A 88 19.38 2.11 -28.18
C VAL A 88 18.39 1.07 -27.63
N THR A 89 18.85 0.14 -26.80
CA THR A 89 18.01 -0.86 -26.15
C THR A 89 16.99 -0.23 -25.20
N ALA A 90 17.42 0.71 -24.36
CA ALA A 90 16.52 1.47 -23.49
C ALA A 90 15.49 2.27 -24.30
N LYS A 91 15.90 2.89 -25.41
CA LYS A 91 15.01 3.61 -26.31
C LYS A 91 13.90 2.70 -26.85
N LYS A 92 14.21 1.44 -27.17
CA LYS A 92 13.21 0.44 -27.57
C LYS A 92 12.22 0.14 -26.44
N ILE A 93 12.71 -0.05 -25.22
CA ILE A 93 11.87 -0.35 -24.04
C ILE A 93 10.95 0.83 -23.69
N SER A 94 11.37 2.08 -23.96
CA SER A 94 10.53 3.27 -23.73
C SER A 94 9.21 3.25 -24.52
N GLU A 95 9.11 2.44 -25.58
CA GLU A 95 7.88 2.22 -26.35
C GLU A 95 6.79 1.48 -25.55
N LEU A 96 7.14 0.83 -24.43
CA LEU A 96 6.19 0.11 -23.58
C LEU A 96 5.04 1.00 -23.09
N GLY A 97 3.82 0.48 -23.26
CA GLY A 97 2.58 1.15 -22.87
C GLY A 97 2.23 2.38 -23.72
N ALA A 98 2.91 2.58 -24.86
CA ALA A 98 2.58 3.64 -25.80
C ALA A 98 1.56 3.17 -26.86
N LYS A 99 0.45 3.89 -27.04
CA LYS A 99 -0.55 3.61 -28.10
C LYS A 99 0.01 3.74 -29.53
N LYS A 100 1.14 4.44 -29.68
CA LYS A 100 1.97 4.50 -30.90
C LYS A 100 3.40 4.26 -30.46
N LYS A 101 4.12 3.32 -31.10
CA LYS A 101 5.54 3.02 -30.86
C LYS A 101 6.41 4.22 -31.22
N ARG A 102 6.45 5.21 -30.33
CA ARG A 102 7.24 6.43 -30.48
C ARG A 102 8.10 6.52 -29.23
N SER A 103 9.40 6.32 -29.41
CA SER A 103 10.38 6.38 -28.34
C SER A 103 10.41 7.76 -27.68
N ASP A 104 10.71 7.78 -26.39
CA ASP A 104 10.87 9.01 -25.61
C ASP A 104 12.37 9.31 -25.46
N GLU A 105 12.80 10.53 -25.80
CA GLU A 105 14.20 10.95 -25.61
C GLU A 105 14.61 10.92 -24.14
N LYS A 106 13.64 11.01 -23.22
CA LYS A 106 13.87 10.98 -21.78
C LYS A 106 14.00 9.56 -21.19
N LEU A 107 13.98 8.51 -22.02
CA LEU A 107 14.07 7.10 -21.59
C LEU A 107 13.08 6.71 -20.48
N ILE A 108 11.85 7.21 -20.62
CA ILE A 108 10.73 6.89 -19.73
C ILE A 108 9.61 6.17 -20.48
N THR A 109 8.99 5.19 -19.85
CA THR A 109 7.75 4.61 -20.37
C THR A 109 6.60 5.63 -20.29
N LYS A 110 5.59 5.46 -21.13
CA LYS A 110 4.40 6.34 -21.11
C LYS A 110 3.49 6.08 -19.91
N GLN A 111 3.50 4.86 -19.39
CA GLN A 111 2.74 4.44 -18.23
C GLN A 111 3.67 3.96 -17.12
N ILE A 112 3.22 4.05 -15.88
CA ILE A 112 3.94 3.47 -14.74
C ILE A 112 3.87 1.95 -14.88
N MET A 113 5.04 1.31 -14.90
CA MET A 113 5.15 -0.15 -14.90
C MET A 113 5.26 -0.66 -13.46
N PHE A 114 4.61 -1.78 -13.17
CA PHE A 114 4.73 -2.48 -11.89
C PHE A 114 5.31 -3.87 -12.14
N PHE A 115 6.53 -4.14 -11.70
CA PHE A 115 7.24 -5.38 -12.02
C PHE A 115 8.15 -5.82 -10.86
N SER A 116 8.48 -7.10 -10.81
CA SER A 116 9.43 -7.64 -9.84
C SER A 116 10.88 -7.48 -10.30
N SER A 117 11.83 -7.60 -9.36
CA SER A 117 13.26 -7.66 -9.68
C SER A 117 13.60 -8.85 -10.59
N GLY A 118 12.93 -9.99 -10.41
CA GLY A 118 13.13 -11.16 -11.28
C GLY A 118 12.63 -10.93 -12.71
N GLU A 119 11.52 -10.22 -12.90
CA GLU A 119 11.03 -9.83 -14.23
C GLU A 119 11.99 -8.82 -14.89
N LEU A 120 12.56 -7.90 -14.12
CA LEU A 120 13.60 -6.98 -14.60
C LEU A 120 14.83 -7.74 -15.08
N GLU A 121 15.35 -8.69 -14.29
CA GLU A 121 16.49 -9.52 -14.66
C GLU A 121 16.23 -10.39 -15.89
N ALA A 122 15.04 -11.00 -15.97
CA ALA A 122 14.64 -11.81 -17.12
C ALA A 122 14.60 -10.96 -18.39
N LEU A 123 14.03 -9.76 -18.30
CA LEU A 123 13.97 -8.82 -19.42
C LEU A 123 15.37 -8.33 -19.82
N THR A 124 16.24 -8.00 -18.87
CA THR A 124 17.65 -7.64 -19.16
C THR A 124 18.37 -8.77 -19.88
N LYS A 125 18.27 -10.01 -19.39
CA LYS A 125 18.90 -11.20 -20.01
C LYS A 125 18.38 -11.44 -21.42
N LEU A 126 17.07 -11.26 -21.63
CA LEU A 126 16.43 -11.38 -22.93
C LEU A 126 17.03 -10.37 -23.93
N PHE A 127 17.12 -9.08 -23.52
CA PHE A 127 17.71 -8.05 -24.37
C PHE A 127 19.20 -8.29 -24.60
N LYS A 128 19.97 -8.68 -23.58
CA LYS A 128 21.40 -8.98 -23.70
C LYS A 128 21.66 -10.08 -24.73
N LYS A 129 20.91 -11.18 -24.68
CA LYS A 129 21.00 -12.27 -25.67
C LYS A 129 20.64 -11.78 -27.08
N GLN A 130 19.64 -10.92 -27.20
CA GLN A 130 19.18 -10.43 -28.49
C GLN A 130 20.20 -9.49 -29.16
N ILE A 131 20.97 -8.73 -28.38
CA ILE A 131 21.97 -7.76 -28.88
C ILE A 131 23.40 -8.31 -28.85
N GLU A 132 23.59 -9.60 -28.54
CA GLU A 132 24.92 -10.23 -28.43
C GLU A 132 25.72 -10.14 -29.74
N ASP A 133 25.04 -10.24 -30.88
CA ASP A 133 25.64 -10.14 -32.22
C ASP A 133 25.74 -8.69 -32.74
N ALA A 134 25.40 -7.68 -31.94
CA ALA A 134 25.44 -6.28 -32.37
C ALA A 134 26.81 -5.65 -32.13
N GLU A 135 27.53 -5.33 -33.20
CA GLU A 135 28.86 -4.69 -33.11
C GLU A 135 28.78 -3.16 -32.92
N ASN A 136 27.68 -2.54 -33.35
CA ASN A 136 27.47 -1.09 -33.30
C ASN A 136 25.98 -0.76 -33.01
N PRO A 137 25.66 0.52 -32.69
CA PRO A 137 24.29 0.93 -32.34
C PRO A 137 23.27 0.75 -33.48
N GLU A 138 23.69 0.89 -34.74
CA GLU A 138 22.81 0.76 -35.91
C GLU A 138 22.37 -0.70 -36.10
N ASP A 139 23.28 -1.65 -35.85
CA ASP A 139 22.98 -3.07 -35.92
C ASP A 139 22.07 -3.51 -34.77
N ALA A 140 22.29 -2.98 -33.56
CA ALA A 140 21.38 -3.16 -32.44
C ALA A 140 19.97 -2.62 -32.77
N GLU A 141 19.86 -1.44 -33.37
CA GLU A 141 18.56 -0.85 -33.76
C GLU A 141 17.83 -1.72 -34.79
N LYS A 142 18.54 -2.22 -35.81
CA LYS A 142 17.97 -3.14 -36.82
C LYS A 142 17.46 -4.43 -36.19
N ILE A 143 18.24 -5.05 -35.29
CA ILE A 143 17.85 -6.28 -34.61
C ILE A 143 16.61 -6.03 -33.73
N LEU A 144 16.65 -4.99 -32.91
CA LEU A 144 15.56 -4.65 -31.98
C LEU A 144 14.29 -4.17 -32.68
N SER A 145 14.38 -3.61 -33.89
CA SER A 145 13.20 -3.22 -34.68
C SER A 145 12.29 -4.40 -35.03
N LYS A 146 12.89 -5.59 -35.24
CA LYS A 146 12.20 -6.85 -35.55
C LYS A 146 11.87 -7.66 -34.30
N PHE A 147 12.41 -7.27 -33.16
CA PHE A 147 12.27 -7.99 -31.91
C PHE A 147 10.95 -7.63 -31.20
N ASP A 148 10.04 -8.58 -31.15
CA ASP A 148 8.79 -8.47 -30.38
C ASP A 148 9.00 -8.98 -28.96
N PHE A 149 9.75 -8.21 -28.17
CA PHE A 149 10.16 -8.59 -26.82
C PHE A 149 8.97 -8.82 -25.88
N GLU A 150 7.80 -8.19 -26.13
CA GLU A 150 6.62 -8.39 -25.30
C GLU A 150 6.14 -9.84 -25.39
N LYS A 151 6.09 -10.40 -26.60
CA LYS A 151 5.72 -11.81 -26.81
C LYS A 151 6.78 -12.78 -26.32
N GLU A 152 8.05 -12.47 -26.51
CA GLU A 152 9.13 -13.34 -26.01
C GLU A 152 9.15 -13.35 -24.47
N MET A 153 8.93 -12.21 -23.82
CA MET A 153 8.78 -12.16 -22.37
C MET A 153 7.54 -12.92 -21.89
N ALA A 154 6.41 -12.79 -22.60
CA ALA A 154 5.20 -13.58 -22.29
C ALA A 154 5.45 -15.10 -22.43
N LYS A 155 6.20 -15.53 -23.47
CA LYS A 155 6.56 -16.94 -23.70
C LYS A 155 7.52 -17.50 -22.66
N LEU A 156 8.45 -16.67 -22.15
CA LEU A 156 9.37 -17.09 -21.10
C LEU A 156 8.63 -17.61 -19.87
N GLY A 157 7.39 -17.14 -19.63
CA GLY A 157 6.54 -17.64 -18.57
C GLY A 157 7.12 -17.45 -17.17
N LEU A 158 8.20 -16.68 -17.05
CA LEU A 158 8.91 -16.39 -15.81
C LEU A 158 8.11 -15.36 -15.02
N GLN A 159 7.02 -15.82 -14.41
CA GLN A 159 6.25 -15.05 -13.46
C GLN A 159 6.94 -15.12 -12.10
N THR A 160 8.00 -14.34 -11.94
CA THR A 160 8.62 -14.12 -10.63
C THR A 160 7.76 -13.11 -9.87
N ILE A 161 6.58 -13.53 -9.43
CA ILE A 161 5.63 -12.66 -8.73
C ILE A 161 6.10 -12.49 -7.29
N THR A 162 6.26 -11.23 -6.88
CA THR A 162 6.54 -10.88 -5.50
C THR A 162 5.25 -10.84 -4.68
N PRO A 163 5.31 -11.07 -3.36
CA PRO A 163 4.12 -11.08 -2.52
C PRO A 163 3.30 -9.80 -2.56
N ASP A 164 3.93 -8.65 -2.82
CA ASP A 164 3.24 -7.38 -2.86
C ASP A 164 2.47 -7.13 -4.17
N ILE A 165 2.93 -7.67 -5.29
CA ILE A 165 2.18 -7.75 -6.54
C ILE A 165 1.00 -8.73 -6.36
N ALA A 166 1.25 -9.91 -5.79
CA ALA A 166 0.20 -10.91 -5.54
C ALA A 166 -0.91 -10.42 -4.59
N LEU A 167 -0.54 -9.62 -3.59
CA LEU A 167 -1.50 -8.96 -2.69
C LEU A 167 -2.26 -7.86 -3.42
N PHE A 168 -1.56 -6.85 -3.93
CA PHE A 168 -2.20 -5.60 -4.37
C PHE A 168 -2.65 -5.58 -5.82
N GLY A 169 -2.32 -6.63 -6.57
CA GLY A 169 -2.59 -6.77 -7.99
C GLY A 169 -1.73 -5.87 -8.86
N ARG A 170 -1.81 -6.14 -10.16
CA ARG A 170 -1.15 -5.40 -11.22
C ARG A 170 -2.09 -5.31 -12.41
N MET A 171 -2.26 -4.08 -12.91
CA MET A 171 -2.92 -3.83 -14.19
C MET A 171 -1.92 -3.15 -15.11
N VAL A 172 -1.55 -3.77 -16.22
CA VAL A 172 -0.65 -3.23 -17.24
C VAL A 172 -1.24 -3.48 -18.63
N THR A 173 -1.09 -2.51 -19.52
CA THR A 173 -1.54 -2.61 -20.91
C THR A 173 -0.52 -3.31 -21.84
N SER A 174 0.50 -3.98 -21.29
CA SER A 174 1.61 -4.59 -22.05
C SER A 174 1.53 -6.10 -21.96
N GLU A 175 1.77 -6.78 -23.08
CA GLU A 175 1.79 -8.26 -23.11
C GLU A 175 3.01 -8.82 -22.35
N ALA A 176 4.07 -8.03 -22.20
CA ALA A 176 5.27 -8.41 -21.47
C ALA A 176 5.02 -8.64 -19.97
N PHE A 177 4.04 -7.94 -19.40
CA PHE A 177 3.73 -7.94 -17.97
C PHE A 177 2.26 -8.28 -17.77
N PRO A 178 1.91 -9.56 -17.55
CA PRO A 178 0.51 -9.96 -17.45
C PRO A 178 -0.18 -9.30 -16.25
N ASP A 179 -1.48 -9.06 -16.42
CA ASP A 179 -2.36 -8.63 -15.35
C ASP A 179 -2.40 -9.69 -14.25
N ILE A 180 -2.41 -9.22 -13.00
CA ILE A 180 -2.50 -10.06 -11.82
C ILE A 180 -3.64 -9.50 -10.96
N GLU A 181 -4.65 -10.32 -10.74
CA GLU A 181 -5.77 -9.96 -9.88
C GLU A 181 -5.30 -9.85 -8.43
N ALA A 182 -5.80 -8.83 -7.74
CA ALA A 182 -5.41 -8.57 -6.36
C ALA A 182 -6.07 -9.59 -5.43
N SER A 183 -5.27 -10.26 -4.59
CA SER A 183 -5.82 -11.11 -3.52
C SER A 183 -6.35 -10.32 -2.31
N ILE A 184 -6.04 -9.01 -2.21
CA ILE A 184 -6.53 -8.16 -1.10
C ILE A 184 -7.31 -6.92 -1.55
N GLN A 185 -8.46 -6.74 -0.91
CA GLN A 185 -9.27 -5.53 -0.95
C GLN A 185 -8.90 -4.65 0.26
N VAL A 186 -8.62 -3.37 0.00
CA VAL A 186 -8.24 -2.39 1.03
C VAL A 186 -9.20 -1.21 0.95
N ALA A 187 -10.02 -1.03 1.99
CA ALA A 187 -10.91 0.11 2.07
C ALA A 187 -10.14 1.41 2.35
N HIS A 188 -10.76 2.54 2.04
CA HIS A 188 -10.34 3.81 2.62
C HIS A 188 -10.59 3.76 4.14
N ALA A 189 -9.63 4.22 4.93
CA ALA A 189 -9.89 4.39 6.37
C ALA A 189 -10.75 5.63 6.57
N LEU A 190 -11.84 5.50 7.33
CA LEU A 190 -12.81 6.57 7.58
C LEU A 190 -12.90 6.86 9.07
N SER A 191 -13.08 8.13 9.43
CA SER A 191 -13.29 8.48 10.83
C SER A 191 -14.64 8.00 11.37
N THR A 192 -14.64 7.45 12.58
CA THR A 192 -15.85 7.04 13.33
C THR A 192 -16.61 8.25 13.86
N ASN A 193 -15.92 9.37 14.10
CA ASN A 193 -16.46 10.67 14.48
C ASN A 193 -16.62 11.64 13.29
N LYS A 194 -17.44 12.68 13.47
CA LYS A 194 -17.43 13.87 12.61
C LYS A 194 -16.09 14.60 12.82
N ILE A 195 -15.54 15.16 11.74
CA ILE A 195 -14.37 16.03 11.82
C ILE A 195 -14.68 17.43 11.33
N GLU A 196 -13.90 18.37 11.83
CA GLU A 196 -13.73 19.72 11.31
C GLU A 196 -12.25 19.89 10.99
N HIS A 197 -11.94 20.65 9.93
CA HIS A 197 -10.57 20.98 9.61
C HIS A 197 -10.14 22.15 10.47
N GLU A 198 -8.97 22.03 11.08
CA GLU A 198 -8.33 23.08 11.84
C GLU A 198 -7.13 23.60 11.05
N PHE A 199 -6.77 24.86 11.28
CA PHE A 199 -5.69 25.53 10.58
C PHE A 199 -4.61 25.91 11.59
N ASP A 200 -3.38 25.51 11.32
CA ASP A 200 -2.19 25.94 12.05
C ASP A 200 -1.54 27.09 11.29
N TYR A 201 -1.57 28.29 11.86
CA TYR A 201 -0.91 29.47 11.30
C TYR A 201 0.52 29.53 11.82
N PHE A 202 1.50 29.44 10.92
CA PHE A 202 2.91 29.41 11.28
C PHE A 202 3.69 30.48 10.53
N THR A 203 4.80 30.89 11.15
CA THR A 203 5.77 31.80 10.55
C THR A 203 7.14 31.12 10.50
N ALA A 204 7.94 31.48 9.50
CA ALA A 204 9.38 31.22 9.52
C ALA A 204 10.08 32.56 9.76
N VAL A 205 10.79 32.64 10.88
CA VAL A 205 11.55 33.83 11.28
C VAL A 205 12.93 33.76 10.64
N ASP A 206 13.43 34.89 10.15
CA ASP A 206 14.82 35.02 9.70
C ASP A 206 15.68 35.43 10.89
N ASP A 207 16.60 34.55 11.28
CA ASP A 207 17.47 34.74 12.45
C ASP A 207 18.44 35.93 12.28
N LEU A 208 18.71 36.39 11.05
CA LEU A 208 19.68 37.46 10.76
C LEU A 208 19.04 38.78 10.34
N ILE A 209 17.71 38.91 10.46
CA ILE A 209 16.98 40.09 9.99
C ILE A 209 17.46 41.39 10.66
N SER A 210 17.94 41.31 11.90
CA SER A 210 18.46 42.45 12.67
C SER A 210 19.82 42.97 12.18
N VAL A 211 20.50 42.26 11.27
CA VAL A 211 21.80 42.68 10.72
C VAL A 211 21.61 43.75 9.62
N SER A 212 20.40 43.89 9.08
CA SER A 212 20.08 44.86 8.05
C SER A 212 19.17 45.97 8.59
N GLU A 213 19.67 47.21 8.63
CA GLU A 213 18.84 48.40 8.96
C GLU A 213 17.76 48.70 7.90
N SER A 214 17.82 48.01 6.76
CA SER A 214 16.88 48.19 5.63
C SER A 214 15.66 47.27 5.66
N ILE A 215 15.55 46.38 6.64
CA ILE A 215 14.45 45.40 6.76
C ILE A 215 13.79 45.57 8.13
N ASP A 216 12.46 45.47 8.17
CA ASP A 216 11.69 45.57 9.42
C ASP A 216 12.11 44.47 10.42
N PRO A 217 12.55 44.83 11.65
CA PRO A 217 13.03 43.88 12.66
C PRO A 217 11.98 42.87 13.15
N GLN A 218 10.70 43.02 12.81
CA GLN A 218 9.65 42.04 13.13
C GLN A 218 9.37 41.01 12.01
N GLY A 219 10.14 41.03 10.93
CA GLY A 219 9.80 40.31 9.69
C GLY A 219 9.75 38.79 9.82
N ALA A 220 8.54 38.21 9.82
CA ALA A 220 8.34 36.84 9.38
C ALA A 220 8.72 36.75 7.89
N ALA A 221 9.80 36.05 7.57
CA ALA A 221 10.26 35.87 6.19
C ALA A 221 9.29 35.02 5.35
N MET A 222 8.53 34.16 6.02
CA MET A 222 7.44 33.41 5.43
C MET A 222 6.29 33.28 6.42
N ILE A 223 5.07 33.36 5.89
CA ILE A 223 3.83 33.05 6.61
C ILE A 223 3.13 31.96 5.81
N GLY A 224 2.56 30.98 6.52
CA GLY A 224 1.75 29.95 5.88
C GLY A 224 0.75 29.35 6.85
N ASP A 225 -0.16 28.57 6.28
CA ASP A 225 -1.14 27.79 7.02
C ASP A 225 -1.01 26.30 6.67
N ILE A 226 -1.25 25.45 7.66
CA ILE A 226 -1.35 24.00 7.47
C ILE A 226 -2.68 23.54 8.03
N GLU A 227 -3.51 22.95 7.18
CA GLU A 227 -4.69 22.25 7.65
C GLU A 227 -4.35 20.90 8.29
N PHE A 228 -5.03 20.59 9.39
CA PHE A 228 -4.94 19.31 10.10
C PHE A 228 -6.31 18.89 10.68
N ASN A 229 -6.39 17.64 11.15
CA ASN A 229 -7.51 17.17 11.96
C ASN A 229 -7.06 16.09 12.95
N SER A 230 -7.92 15.74 13.90
CA SER A 230 -7.77 14.54 14.74
C SER A 230 -8.99 13.65 14.57
N ALA A 231 -8.78 12.33 14.55
CA ALA A 231 -9.86 11.38 14.30
C ALA A 231 -9.53 9.97 14.77
N CYS A 232 -10.59 9.27 15.19
CA CYS A 232 -10.59 7.83 15.37
C CYS A 232 -10.97 7.17 14.04
N TYR A 233 -10.09 6.37 13.46
CA TYR A 233 -10.28 5.75 12.15
C TYR A 233 -10.70 4.29 12.27
N TYR A 234 -11.67 3.90 11.44
CA TYR A 234 -11.95 2.51 11.11
C TYR A 234 -11.19 2.13 9.83
N LYS A 235 -10.38 1.07 9.89
CA LYS A 235 -9.69 0.47 8.74
C LYS A 235 -10.25 -0.93 8.48
N TYR A 236 -10.39 -1.28 7.21
CA TYR A 236 -10.91 -2.58 6.78
C TYR A 236 -10.10 -3.16 5.63
N PHE A 237 -9.78 -4.43 5.76
CA PHE A 237 -9.07 -5.24 4.78
C PHE A 237 -9.79 -6.56 4.59
N SER A 238 -9.87 -7.04 3.36
CA SER A 238 -10.43 -8.34 3.03
C SER A 238 -9.46 -9.08 2.11
N LEU A 239 -8.83 -10.12 2.64
CA LEU A 239 -7.81 -10.92 1.96
C LEU A 239 -8.40 -12.28 1.58
N ASP A 240 -8.38 -12.61 0.29
CA ASP A 240 -8.61 -13.96 -0.19
C ASP A 240 -7.30 -14.75 -0.15
N PHE A 241 -7.18 -15.62 0.85
CA PHE A 241 -5.94 -16.39 1.03
C PHE A 241 -5.75 -17.46 -0.04
N ASP A 242 -6.84 -17.99 -0.62
CA ASP A 242 -6.73 -18.97 -1.70
C ASP A 242 -6.20 -18.30 -2.97
N GLU A 243 -6.65 -17.08 -3.24
CA GLU A 243 -6.16 -16.28 -4.38
C GLU A 243 -4.69 -15.89 -4.19
N LEU A 244 -4.28 -15.55 -2.96
CA LEU A 244 -2.87 -15.32 -2.65
C LEU A 244 -2.02 -16.58 -2.93
N ILE A 245 -2.51 -17.76 -2.53
CA ILE A 245 -1.85 -19.03 -2.85
C ILE A 245 -1.80 -19.25 -4.36
N ALA A 246 -2.90 -19.01 -5.09
CA ALA A 246 -2.94 -19.17 -6.55
C ALA A 246 -1.91 -18.26 -7.25
N ASN A 247 -1.88 -16.98 -6.88
CA ASN A 247 -0.92 -16.00 -7.41
C ASN A 247 0.54 -16.37 -7.11
N MET A 248 0.82 -16.95 -5.93
CA MET A 248 2.19 -17.27 -5.51
C MET A 248 2.64 -18.70 -5.84
N ASN A 249 1.71 -19.60 -6.18
CA ASN A 249 2.03 -20.97 -6.62
C ASN A 249 2.87 -20.96 -7.90
N VAL A 250 2.74 -19.94 -8.74
CA VAL A 250 3.59 -19.77 -9.93
C VAL A 250 5.07 -19.59 -9.54
N SER A 251 5.33 -18.99 -8.37
CA SER A 251 6.66 -18.81 -7.79
C SER A 251 7.12 -20.01 -6.93
N GLY A 252 6.29 -21.06 -6.75
CA GLY A 252 6.62 -22.25 -5.96
C GLY A 252 6.70 -22.03 -4.43
N VAL A 253 6.11 -20.94 -3.93
CA VAL A 253 6.18 -20.58 -2.50
C VAL A 253 5.25 -21.47 -1.66
N LYS A 254 5.73 -21.94 -0.50
CA LYS A 254 4.95 -22.83 0.38
C LYS A 254 3.85 -22.06 1.11
N LYS A 255 2.75 -22.74 1.42
CA LYS A 255 1.63 -22.20 2.20
C LYS A 255 2.05 -21.57 3.55
N ASP A 256 3.02 -22.16 4.26
CA ASP A 256 3.49 -21.61 5.55
C ASP A 256 4.20 -20.25 5.38
N ASP A 257 4.97 -20.10 4.30
CA ASP A 257 5.64 -18.83 3.98
C ASP A 257 4.62 -17.74 3.62
N LEU A 258 3.55 -18.11 2.93
CA LEU A 258 2.44 -17.20 2.65
C LEU A 258 1.70 -16.80 3.93
N ALA A 259 1.52 -17.72 4.88
CA ALA A 259 0.96 -17.37 6.19
C ALA A 259 1.87 -16.38 6.95
N ASN A 260 3.20 -16.54 6.87
CA ASN A 260 4.16 -15.57 7.42
C ASN A 260 4.05 -14.20 6.75
N ILE A 261 3.82 -14.14 5.43
CA ILE A 261 3.58 -12.89 4.71
C ILE A 261 2.30 -12.20 5.21
N VAL A 262 1.22 -12.95 5.45
CA VAL A 262 -0.03 -12.38 5.97
C VAL A 262 0.17 -11.82 7.38
N VAL A 263 0.95 -12.49 8.23
CA VAL A 263 1.33 -11.97 9.55
C VAL A 263 2.21 -10.72 9.44
N ALA A 264 3.16 -10.69 8.51
CA ALA A 264 3.99 -9.52 8.24
C ALA A 264 3.16 -8.35 7.68
N PHE A 265 2.17 -8.65 6.85
CA PHE A 265 1.17 -7.68 6.39
C PHE A 265 0.38 -7.11 7.56
N LEU A 266 -0.15 -7.94 8.46
CA LEU A 266 -0.84 -7.47 9.67
C LEU A 266 0.09 -6.58 10.52
N SER A 267 1.34 -7.00 10.72
CA SER A 267 2.34 -6.22 11.44
C SER A 267 2.58 -4.86 10.78
N ALA A 268 2.69 -4.82 9.46
CA ALA A 268 2.84 -3.59 8.71
C ALA A 268 1.62 -2.66 8.84
N VAL A 269 0.41 -3.22 8.82
CA VAL A 269 -0.83 -2.46 9.02
C VAL A 269 -0.90 -1.82 10.41
N VAL A 270 -0.44 -2.53 11.44
CA VAL A 270 -0.47 -2.08 12.85
C VAL A 270 0.64 -1.07 13.15
N TYR A 271 1.88 -1.37 12.76
CA TYR A 271 3.05 -0.59 13.15
C TYR A 271 3.42 0.54 12.17
N THR A 272 2.78 0.62 11.00
CA THR A 272 3.10 1.66 10.01
C THR A 272 1.99 2.69 9.91
N THR A 273 2.37 3.95 10.09
CA THR A 273 1.48 5.10 9.83
C THR A 273 1.90 5.79 8.53
N PRO A 274 0.98 6.37 7.75
CA PRO A 274 1.33 7.28 6.65
C PRO A 274 2.36 8.34 7.04
N SER A 275 3.30 8.62 6.15
CA SER A 275 4.39 9.58 6.37
C SER A 275 4.01 11.04 6.13
N GLY A 276 2.76 11.32 5.71
CA GLY A 276 2.30 12.68 5.42
C GLY A 276 2.44 13.59 6.63
N LYS A 277 3.23 14.66 6.49
CA LYS A 277 3.48 15.70 7.52
C LYS A 277 3.87 15.15 8.91
N GLN A 278 4.39 13.91 8.98
CA GLN A 278 4.77 13.29 10.25
C GLN A 278 5.90 14.04 10.96
N ASN A 279 6.86 14.59 10.23
CA ASN A 279 7.94 15.39 10.83
C ASN A 279 7.44 16.65 11.54
N THR A 280 6.20 17.09 11.23
CA THR A 280 5.57 18.25 11.87
C THR A 280 4.62 17.83 13.00
N PHE A 281 3.87 16.73 12.82
CA PHE A 281 2.78 16.34 13.74
C PHE A 281 3.05 15.11 14.64
N ALA A 282 4.04 14.27 14.30
CA ALA A 282 4.42 13.06 15.06
C ALA A 282 3.24 12.17 15.51
N ALA A 283 2.27 11.92 14.63
CA ALA A 283 1.08 11.13 14.90
C ALA A 283 1.34 9.62 14.75
N HIS A 284 2.08 9.04 15.70
CA HIS A 284 2.47 7.62 15.75
C HIS A 284 1.69 6.84 16.83
N GLN A 285 0.36 6.81 16.74
CA GLN A 285 -0.49 6.04 17.63
C GLN A 285 -0.72 4.62 17.10
N LEU A 286 -0.79 3.62 17.97
CA LEU A 286 -1.14 2.24 17.62
C LEU A 286 -2.66 2.02 17.66
N PRO A 287 -3.18 0.95 17.03
CA PRO A 287 -4.58 0.58 17.16
C PRO A 287 -4.99 0.16 18.58
N ASP A 288 -6.24 0.48 18.92
CA ASP A 288 -6.86 0.12 20.20
C ASP A 288 -7.76 -1.13 20.09
N GLY A 289 -8.20 -1.47 18.88
CA GLY A 289 -8.99 -2.68 18.64
C GLY A 289 -8.67 -3.29 17.28
N ILE A 290 -8.46 -4.61 17.26
CA ILE A 290 -8.19 -5.40 16.06
C ILE A 290 -9.08 -6.65 16.12
N LEU A 291 -10.05 -6.74 15.19
CA LEU A 291 -10.83 -7.95 14.96
C LEU A 291 -10.35 -8.61 13.68
N ILE A 292 -10.01 -9.89 13.76
CA ILE A 292 -9.71 -10.72 12.60
C ILE A 292 -10.78 -11.79 12.48
N GLU A 293 -11.45 -11.85 11.33
CA GLU A 293 -12.46 -12.87 11.06
C GLU A 293 -12.00 -13.75 9.90
N ILE A 294 -11.99 -15.06 10.12
CA ILE A 294 -11.61 -16.05 9.11
C ILE A 294 -12.86 -16.82 8.72
N ARG A 295 -13.22 -16.77 7.44
CA ARG A 295 -14.43 -17.38 6.89
C ARG A 295 -14.07 -18.36 5.76
N ASP A 296 -14.76 -19.49 5.74
CA ASP A 296 -14.63 -20.44 4.62
C ASP A 296 -15.39 -19.93 3.39
N GLU A 297 -16.57 -19.36 3.60
CA GLU A 297 -17.36 -18.70 2.56
C GLU A 297 -16.82 -17.29 2.26
N LYS A 298 -16.63 -16.99 0.98
CA LYS A 298 -16.08 -15.71 0.50
C LYS A 298 -17.13 -14.60 0.49
N ILE A 299 -17.63 -14.25 1.66
CA ILE A 299 -18.59 -13.15 1.87
C ILE A 299 -17.90 -12.04 2.67
N PRO A 300 -17.29 -11.05 2.00
CA PRO A 300 -16.66 -9.92 2.68
C PRO A 300 -17.70 -8.96 3.25
N VAL A 301 -17.56 -8.61 4.53
CA VAL A 301 -18.48 -7.76 5.27
C VAL A 301 -17.72 -6.63 5.97
N SER A 302 -17.82 -5.42 5.42
CA SER A 302 -17.32 -4.24 6.13
C SER A 302 -18.32 -3.77 7.20
N TYR A 303 -17.82 -3.54 8.42
CA TYR A 303 -18.59 -2.94 9.52
C TYR A 303 -18.54 -1.41 9.55
N THR A 304 -18.13 -0.72 8.47
CA THR A 304 -18.13 0.75 8.40
C THR A 304 -19.50 1.35 8.78
N ASN A 305 -20.59 0.62 8.51
CA ASN A 305 -21.94 1.07 8.81
C ASN A 305 -22.25 1.21 10.31
N ALA A 306 -21.44 0.62 11.20
CA ALA A 306 -21.46 0.90 12.63
C ALA A 306 -21.30 2.40 12.94
N PHE A 307 -20.69 3.15 12.02
CA PHE A 307 -20.35 4.57 12.16
C PHE A 307 -21.17 5.50 11.27
N ILE A 308 -22.27 5.03 10.65
CA ILE A 308 -23.19 5.91 9.90
C ILE A 308 -23.60 7.08 10.79
N LYS A 309 -24.09 6.78 11.98
CA LYS A 309 -24.28 7.80 13.01
C LYS A 309 -22.89 8.19 13.56
N PRO A 310 -22.47 9.46 13.46
CA PRO A 310 -21.15 9.88 13.96
C PRO A 310 -21.04 9.63 15.46
N ILE A 311 -19.91 9.04 15.85
CA ILE A 311 -19.58 8.81 17.25
C ILE A 311 -19.21 10.13 17.90
N VAL A 312 -19.70 10.31 19.11
CA VAL A 312 -19.38 11.41 20.02
C VAL A 312 -19.02 10.82 21.39
N PRO A 313 -18.03 11.36 22.11
CA PRO A 313 -17.76 10.95 23.49
C PRO A 313 -18.98 11.22 24.38
N ILE A 314 -19.45 10.22 25.13
CA ILE A 314 -20.64 10.34 26.00
C ILE A 314 -20.38 9.61 27.31
N GLY A 315 -20.92 10.12 28.42
CA GLY A 315 -21.02 9.38 29.68
C GLY A 315 -19.67 9.11 30.34
N GLY A 316 -18.71 10.01 30.17
CA GLY A 316 -17.34 9.86 30.71
C GLY A 316 -16.43 8.94 29.90
N LYS A 317 -16.93 8.31 28.83
CA LYS A 317 -16.14 7.47 27.93
C LYS A 317 -15.48 8.31 26.86
N ASP A 318 -14.26 7.93 26.49
CA ASP A 318 -13.54 8.59 25.41
C ASP A 318 -14.11 8.20 24.02
N LEU A 319 -13.57 8.82 22.98
CA LEU A 319 -14.00 8.57 21.60
C LEU A 319 -13.70 7.13 21.15
N ILE A 320 -12.61 6.55 21.62
CA ILE A 320 -12.12 5.23 21.24
C ILE A 320 -13.05 4.17 21.85
N GLU A 321 -13.32 4.26 23.14
CA GLU A 321 -14.22 3.38 23.89
C GLU A 321 -15.61 3.38 23.26
N THR A 322 -16.18 4.56 23.02
CA THR A 322 -17.51 4.67 22.39
C THR A 322 -17.52 4.09 20.97
N SER A 323 -16.43 4.23 20.23
CA SER A 323 -16.28 3.66 18.88
C SER A 323 -16.21 2.14 18.93
N LEU A 324 -15.44 1.57 19.87
CA LEU A 324 -15.30 0.13 20.08
C LEU A 324 -16.62 -0.51 20.53
N GLU A 325 -17.39 0.13 21.41
CA GLU A 325 -18.70 -0.36 21.83
C GLU A 325 -19.70 -0.42 20.66
N LYS A 326 -19.74 0.64 19.85
CA LYS A 326 -20.59 0.66 18.65
C LYS A 326 -20.15 -0.33 17.60
N PHE A 327 -18.85 -0.51 17.45
CA PHE A 327 -18.27 -1.55 16.59
C PHE A 327 -18.70 -2.94 17.06
N SER A 328 -18.45 -3.30 18.32
CA SER A 328 -18.78 -4.62 18.88
C SER A 328 -20.28 -4.92 18.77
N GLY A 329 -21.15 -3.95 19.12
CA GLY A 329 -22.60 -4.11 18.98
C GLY A 329 -23.04 -4.36 17.53
N TYR A 330 -22.51 -3.59 16.57
CA TYR A 330 -22.85 -3.77 15.16
C TYR A 330 -22.33 -5.09 14.59
N VAL A 331 -21.12 -5.50 14.99
CA VAL A 331 -20.54 -6.79 14.65
C VAL A 331 -21.46 -7.93 15.11
N LYS A 332 -21.93 -7.88 16.37
CA LYS A 332 -22.89 -8.85 16.90
C LYS A 332 -24.18 -8.88 16.06
N ASP A 333 -24.79 -7.74 15.84
CA ASP A 333 -26.07 -7.65 15.12
C ASP A 333 -25.96 -8.23 13.71
N ILE A 334 -24.92 -7.87 12.96
CA ILE A 334 -24.74 -8.35 11.58
C ILE A 334 -24.47 -9.85 11.56
N ASN A 335 -23.57 -10.36 12.40
CA ASN A 335 -23.26 -11.80 12.40
C ASN A 335 -24.47 -12.64 12.83
N VAL A 336 -25.23 -12.20 13.84
CA VAL A 336 -26.43 -12.93 14.30
C VAL A 336 -27.56 -12.85 13.28
N LYS A 337 -27.88 -11.65 12.77
CA LYS A 337 -29.04 -11.45 11.88
C LYS A 337 -28.87 -12.08 10.50
N TYR A 338 -27.64 -12.09 9.98
CA TYR A 338 -27.32 -12.72 8.70
C TYR A 338 -26.78 -14.15 8.85
N ASN A 339 -26.69 -14.67 10.09
CA ASN A 339 -26.14 -15.98 10.41
C ASN A 339 -24.77 -16.21 9.75
N LEU A 340 -23.90 -15.19 9.84
CA LEU A 340 -22.59 -15.24 9.21
C LEU A 340 -21.70 -16.22 9.96
N LYS A 341 -21.25 -17.26 9.26
CA LYS A 341 -20.37 -18.27 9.82
C LYS A 341 -18.91 -17.81 9.69
N SER A 342 -18.16 -17.98 10.77
CA SER A 342 -16.70 -17.78 10.79
C SER A 342 -16.06 -19.03 11.35
N LYS A 343 -15.00 -19.50 10.69
CA LYS A 343 -14.14 -20.59 11.17
C LYS A 343 -13.42 -20.19 12.45
N SER A 344 -12.93 -18.95 12.50
CA SER A 344 -12.27 -18.38 13.67
C SER A 344 -12.47 -16.87 13.69
N ARG A 345 -12.51 -16.30 14.90
CA ARG A 345 -12.56 -14.87 15.12
C ARG A 345 -11.60 -14.53 16.26
N LEU A 346 -10.65 -13.65 16.01
CA LEU A 346 -9.62 -13.25 16.96
C LEU A 346 -9.83 -11.79 17.33
N TRP A 347 -9.82 -11.48 18.62
CA TRP A 347 -10.01 -10.12 19.11
C TRP A 347 -8.83 -9.69 19.97
N PHE A 348 -8.26 -8.53 19.65
CA PHE A 348 -7.27 -7.84 20.46
C PHE A 348 -7.81 -6.44 20.76
N CYS A 349 -7.82 -6.04 22.03
CA CYS A 349 -8.34 -4.75 22.46
C CYS A 349 -7.53 -4.21 23.64
N THR A 350 -7.22 -2.90 23.62
CA THR A 350 -6.52 -2.21 24.71
C THR A 350 -7.46 -1.79 25.85
N LYS A 351 -8.77 -1.91 25.63
CA LYS A 351 -9.86 -1.53 26.55
C LYS A 351 -10.66 -2.77 26.97
N ASP A 352 -11.41 -2.66 28.07
CA ASP A 352 -12.31 -3.71 28.57
C ASP A 352 -13.61 -3.78 27.74
N ILE A 353 -13.48 -4.16 26.47
CA ILE A 353 -14.58 -4.30 25.51
C ILE A 353 -14.42 -5.64 24.81
N GLN A 354 -15.47 -6.45 24.86
CA GLN A 354 -15.49 -7.80 24.31
C GLN A 354 -16.33 -7.83 23.03
N VAL A 355 -16.00 -8.76 22.13
CA VAL A 355 -16.82 -9.11 20.98
C VAL A 355 -17.33 -10.54 21.21
N GLU A 356 -18.62 -10.79 21.02
CA GLU A 356 -19.16 -12.14 21.27
C GLU A 356 -18.57 -13.15 20.29
N ASN A 357 -18.33 -14.38 20.74
CA ASN A 357 -17.79 -15.49 19.94
C ASN A 357 -16.41 -15.21 19.32
N THR A 358 -15.52 -14.52 20.04
CA THR A 358 -14.11 -14.32 19.68
C THR A 358 -13.17 -15.06 20.63
N THR A 359 -11.98 -15.39 20.12
CA THR A 359 -10.84 -15.76 20.95
C THR A 359 -10.08 -14.49 21.30
N GLU A 360 -10.09 -14.13 22.57
CA GLU A 360 -9.34 -12.99 23.12
C GLU A 360 -7.84 -13.24 23.00
N CYS A 361 -7.12 -12.23 22.50
CA CYS A 361 -5.68 -12.24 22.35
C CYS A 361 -5.09 -11.19 23.29
N GLU A 362 -4.36 -11.64 24.31
CA GLU A 362 -3.77 -10.77 25.34
C GLU A 362 -2.74 -9.77 24.80
N ASN A 363 -2.09 -10.09 23.69
CA ASN A 363 -1.10 -9.24 23.05
C ASN A 363 -1.03 -9.51 21.54
N PHE A 364 -0.34 -8.63 20.82
CA PHE A 364 -0.22 -8.71 19.37
C PHE A 364 0.55 -9.96 18.88
N ALA A 365 1.47 -10.50 19.69
CA ALA A 365 2.19 -11.73 19.35
C ALA A 365 1.23 -12.94 19.34
N VAL A 366 0.40 -13.08 20.37
CA VAL A 366 -0.64 -14.12 20.44
C VAL A 366 -1.65 -13.98 19.30
N LEU A 367 -2.06 -12.75 18.97
CA LEU A 367 -2.93 -12.50 17.81
C LEU A 367 -2.29 -12.99 16.50
N SER A 368 -1.01 -12.69 16.30
CA SER A 368 -0.25 -13.06 15.10
C SER A 368 -0.03 -14.57 14.99
N GLU A 369 0.29 -15.25 16.09
CA GLU A 369 0.43 -16.70 16.15
C GLU A 369 -0.89 -17.41 15.88
N ASN A 370 -1.98 -16.96 16.49
CA ASN A 370 -3.31 -17.49 16.26
C ASN A 370 -3.74 -17.30 14.80
N LEU A 371 -3.47 -16.13 14.21
CA LEU A 371 -3.71 -15.89 12.79
C LEU A 371 -2.95 -16.92 11.95
N LYS A 372 -1.63 -17.05 12.13
CA LYS A 372 -0.81 -18.00 11.37
C LYS A 372 -1.36 -19.42 11.48
N LYS A 373 -1.67 -19.88 12.70
CA LYS A 373 -2.20 -21.22 12.95
C LYS A 373 -3.49 -21.47 12.16
N ASN A 374 -4.42 -20.52 12.16
CA ASN A 374 -5.69 -20.66 11.45
C ASN A 374 -5.55 -20.59 9.91
N LEU A 375 -4.47 -19.98 9.39
CA LEU A 375 -4.19 -19.97 7.95
C LEU A 375 -3.62 -21.29 7.46
N VAL A 376 -2.77 -21.93 8.28
CA VAL A 376 -2.07 -23.16 7.90
C VAL A 376 -2.97 -24.39 8.01
N VAL A 377 -3.79 -24.46 9.07
CA VAL A 377 -4.84 -25.49 9.30
C VAL A 377 -5.96 -25.32 8.29
#